data_AF-A0A538RMK0-F1
#
_entry.id   AF-A0A538RMK0-F1
#
_cell.length_a   1.000
_cell.length_b   1.000
_cell.length_c   1.000
_cell.angle_alpha   90.00
_cell.angle_beta   90.00
_cell.angle_gamma   90.00
#
_symmetry.space_group_name_H-M   'P 1'
#
loop_
_entity.id
_entity.type
_entity.pdbx_description
1 polymer ?
#
loop_
_entity_poly.entity_id
_entity_poly.type
_entity_poly.pdbx_seq_one_letter_code
_entity_poly.pdbx_strand_id
1 'polypeptide(L)'
;MSRRSPFTLRISTLLGIAGLGMGLLACPSMVGASDDLHIEITKKGLGKEVVITQGAREWFMLIEVTPENSVVLRQEKEHGTYLVDESETHDRPMTTGEIDAAITDYVNSVKTRATKE
;
A
#
# COMPACT_ATOMS: atom_id res chain seq x y z
N MET A 1 -24.64 21.87 24.58
CA MET A 1 -25.81 21.28 23.91
C MET A 1 -25.97 21.93 22.55
N SER A 2 -25.46 21.29 21.50
CA SER A 2 -25.47 21.83 20.12
C SER A 2 -26.42 21.04 19.23
N ARG A 3 -27.04 21.77 18.31
CA ARG A 3 -28.34 21.47 17.69
C ARG A 3 -28.26 20.56 16.46
N ARG A 4 -29.41 19.93 16.25
CA ARG A 4 -29.82 18.97 15.23
C ARG A 4 -29.58 19.42 13.78
N SER A 5 -29.15 18.44 12.98
CA SER A 5 -29.37 18.26 11.52
C SER A 5 -30.79 18.66 11.08
N PRO A 6 -30.95 19.27 9.88
CA PRO A 6 -31.43 18.47 8.73
C PRO A 6 -30.97 19.00 7.37
N PHE A 7 -30.43 18.17 6.47
CA PHE A 7 -30.56 18.44 5.03
C PHE A 7 -30.68 17.13 4.25
N THR A 8 -31.94 16.85 3.91
CA THR A 8 -32.34 15.92 2.86
C THR A 8 -32.02 16.56 1.52
N LEU A 9 -31.21 15.92 0.68
CA LEU A 9 -31.14 16.25 -0.74
C LEU A 9 -31.16 14.96 -1.56
N ARG A 10 -32.34 14.67 -2.11
CA ARG A 10 -32.54 13.71 -3.20
C ARG A 10 -32.04 14.36 -4.49
N ILE A 11 -31.06 13.75 -5.15
CA ILE A 11 -30.80 14.00 -6.58
C ILE A 11 -30.67 12.64 -7.25
N SER A 12 -31.66 12.34 -8.07
CA SER A 12 -31.69 11.25 -9.03
C SER A 12 -31.40 11.86 -10.39
N THR A 13 -30.32 11.44 -11.05
CA THR A 13 -30.11 11.69 -12.48
C THR A 13 -29.35 10.51 -13.08
N LEU A 14 -30.05 9.74 -13.90
CA LEU A 14 -29.48 8.81 -14.89
C LEU A 14 -28.73 9.63 -15.94
N LEU A 15 -27.46 9.33 -16.21
CA LEU A 15 -26.84 9.64 -17.48
C LEU A 15 -25.74 8.62 -17.79
N GLY A 16 -25.97 7.84 -18.84
CA GLY A 16 -25.00 6.88 -19.35
C GLY A 16 -23.81 7.58 -20.00
N ILE A 17 -22.62 7.01 -19.79
CA ILE A 17 -21.43 7.30 -20.58
C ILE A 17 -20.93 5.95 -21.09
N ALA A 18 -21.06 5.75 -22.41
CA ALA A 18 -20.36 4.72 -23.14
C ALA A 18 -18.87 5.10 -23.19
N GLY A 19 -18.02 4.30 -22.55
CA GLY A 19 -16.57 4.39 -22.63
C GLY A 19 -16.00 3.13 -23.30
N LEU A 20 -15.68 3.25 -24.58
CA LEU A 20 -14.89 2.29 -25.34
C LEU A 20 -13.40 2.47 -24.97
N GLY A 21 -12.72 1.35 -24.70
CA GLY A 21 -11.28 1.21 -24.93
C GLY A 21 -10.38 1.46 -23.71
N MET A 22 -9.76 0.39 -23.22
CA MET A 22 -8.30 0.19 -23.32
C MET A 22 -7.93 -1.10 -22.58
N GLY A 23 -7.04 -1.88 -23.20
CA GLY A 23 -6.65 -3.20 -22.72
C GLY A 23 -6.05 -3.14 -21.32
N LEU A 24 -6.71 -3.80 -20.37
CA LEU A 24 -6.11 -4.19 -19.12
C LEU A 24 -5.18 -5.38 -19.40
N LEU A 25 -3.88 -5.10 -19.49
CA LEU A 25 -2.85 -6.10 -19.23
C LEU A 25 -2.96 -6.46 -17.75
N ALA A 26 -3.86 -7.40 -17.44
CA ALA A 26 -3.92 -8.01 -16.13
C ALA A 26 -2.69 -8.89 -15.96
N CYS A 27 -1.68 -8.37 -15.28
CA CYS A 27 -0.62 -9.19 -14.72
C CYS A 27 -1.28 -10.21 -13.78
N PRO A 28 -1.01 -11.52 -13.91
CA PRO A 28 -1.54 -12.50 -12.98
C PRO A 28 -0.92 -12.26 -11.60
N SER A 29 -1.71 -11.66 -10.70
CA SER A 29 -1.39 -11.62 -9.27
C SER A 29 -1.44 -13.06 -8.76
N MET A 30 -0.30 -13.57 -8.31
CA MET A 30 -0.23 -14.84 -7.58
C MET A 30 -1.02 -14.70 -6.28
N VAL A 31 -2.23 -15.24 -6.26
CA VAL A 31 -2.99 -15.51 -5.03
C VAL A 31 -2.37 -16.76 -4.41
N GLY A 32 -1.52 -16.55 -3.41
CA GLY A 32 -1.03 -17.59 -2.52
C GLY A 32 -1.81 -17.50 -1.20
N ALA A 33 -2.54 -18.56 -0.87
CA ALA A 33 -3.46 -18.66 0.26
C ALA A 33 -2.83 -18.30 1.62
N SER A 34 -3.20 -17.11 2.11
CA SER A 34 -3.32 -16.69 3.51
C SER A 34 -4.44 -15.64 3.45
N ASP A 35 -5.68 -16.13 3.48
CA ASP A 35 -6.79 -15.64 2.62
C ASP A 35 -7.37 -14.24 2.91
N ASP A 36 -6.75 -13.41 3.76
CA ASP A 36 -7.16 -12.01 3.97
C ASP A 36 -6.03 -10.98 3.75
N LEU A 37 -4.80 -11.41 3.44
CA LEU A 37 -3.70 -10.47 3.17
C LEU A 37 -3.72 -10.01 1.71
N HIS A 38 -4.16 -8.78 1.47
CA HIS A 38 -4.01 -8.14 0.17
C HIS A 38 -2.67 -7.40 0.11
N ILE A 39 -1.83 -7.75 -0.86
CA ILE A 39 -0.49 -7.17 -1.04
C ILE A 39 -0.45 -6.48 -2.40
N GLU A 40 -0.21 -5.18 -2.39
CA GLU A 40 -0.01 -4.36 -3.58
C GLU A 40 1.42 -3.85 -3.62
N ILE A 41 2.09 -4.00 -4.77
CA ILE A 41 3.45 -3.52 -5.00
C ILE A 41 3.43 -2.63 -6.23
N THR A 42 3.81 -1.36 -6.05
CA THR A 42 3.80 -0.34 -7.09
C THR A 42 5.20 0.20 -7.33
N LYS A 43 5.63 0.28 -8.59
CA LYS A 43 6.92 0.90 -8.95
C LYS A 43 6.84 2.42 -8.80
N LYS A 44 7.83 3.05 -8.15
CA LYS A 44 7.93 4.50 -7.98
C LYS A 44 9.33 4.98 -8.37
N GLY A 45 9.49 5.50 -9.57
CA GLY A 45 10.80 5.92 -10.08
C GLY A 45 11.80 4.75 -10.10
N LEU A 46 12.92 4.92 -9.40
CA LEU A 46 13.94 3.88 -9.18
C LEU A 46 13.63 2.97 -7.98
N GLY A 47 12.66 3.35 -7.15
CA GLY A 47 12.22 2.64 -5.97
C GLY A 47 10.86 1.94 -6.15
N LYS A 48 10.25 1.58 -5.02
CA LYS A 48 9.00 0.79 -4.96
C LYS A 48 8.21 1.12 -3.71
N GLU A 49 6.90 1.00 -3.84
CA GLU A 49 5.91 1.16 -2.78
C GLU A 49 5.22 -0.18 -2.57
N VAL A 50 4.96 -0.54 -1.32
CA VAL A 50 4.29 -1.77 -0.91
C VAL A 50 3.21 -1.40 0.07
N VAL A 51 1.99 -1.85 -0.19
CA VAL A 51 0.85 -1.71 0.71
C VAL A 51 0.31 -3.10 0.99
N ILE A 52 0.24 -3.46 2.27
CA ILE A 52 -0.32 -4.72 2.73
C ILE A 52 -1.50 -4.38 3.62
N THR A 53 -2.67 -4.93 3.33
CA THR A 53 -3.89 -4.69 4.10
C THR A 53 -4.48 -6.00 4.59
N GLN A 54 -4.92 -6.01 5.84
CA GLN A 54 -5.65 -7.11 6.45
C GLN A 54 -6.72 -6.53 7.40
N GLY A 55 -7.99 -6.61 7.03
CA GLY A 55 -9.08 -6.06 7.83
C GLY A 55 -8.91 -4.55 8.08
N ALA A 56 -8.72 -4.16 9.35
CA ALA A 56 -8.50 -2.77 9.76
C ALA A 56 -7.02 -2.39 9.90
N ARG A 57 -6.11 -3.32 9.60
CA ARG A 57 -4.66 -3.14 9.64
C ARG A 57 -4.09 -2.89 8.26
N GLU A 58 -3.13 -1.99 8.21
CA GLU A 58 -2.40 -1.61 7.01
C GLU A 58 -0.91 -1.48 7.34
N TRP A 59 -0.08 -2.12 6.53
CA TRP A 59 1.38 -2.01 6.56
C TRP A 59 1.84 -1.38 5.26
N PHE A 60 2.63 -0.32 5.37
CA PHE A 60 3.13 0.44 4.25
C PHE A 60 4.65 0.42 4.26
N MET A 61 5.25 0.20 3.09
CA MET A 61 6.67 0.42 2.88
C MET A 61 6.89 1.22 1.61
N LEU A 62 7.66 2.30 1.69
CA LEU A 62 8.15 3.03 0.53
C LEU A 62 9.66 2.99 0.52
N ILE A 63 10.21 2.56 -0.59
CA ILE A 63 11.63 2.72 -0.90
C ILE A 63 11.72 3.78 -1.98
N GLU A 64 12.27 4.94 -1.63
CA GLU A 64 12.64 5.98 -2.57
C GLU A 64 14.14 5.89 -2.87
N VAL A 65 14.50 5.90 -4.15
CA VAL A 65 15.89 5.85 -4.59
C VAL A 65 16.19 7.07 -5.43
N THR A 66 17.18 7.84 -4.98
CA THR A 66 17.76 8.97 -5.72
C THR A 66 19.16 8.59 -6.21
N PRO A 67 19.78 9.37 -7.11
CA PRO A 67 21.18 9.15 -7.48
C PRO A 67 22.17 9.24 -6.31
N GLU A 68 21.82 10.03 -5.28
CA GLU A 68 22.72 10.34 -4.16
C GLU A 68 22.53 9.37 -2.99
N ASN A 69 21.30 8.97 -2.72
CA ASN A 69 20.94 8.25 -1.51
C ASN A 69 19.68 7.40 -1.71
N SER A 70 19.27 6.65 -0.69
CA SER A 70 17.96 5.98 -0.67
C SER A 70 17.29 6.14 0.68
N VAL A 71 15.96 6.24 0.66
CA VAL A 71 15.15 6.38 1.85
C VAL A 71 14.14 5.24 1.88
N VAL A 72 14.05 4.57 3.03
CA VAL A 72 13.05 3.53 3.30
C VAL A 72 12.13 4.06 4.39
N LEU A 73 10.84 4.13 4.07
CA LEU A 73 9.77 4.42 5.02
C LEU A 73 9.01 3.13 5.30
N ARG A 74 8.70 2.87 6.57
CA ARG A 74 7.88 1.76 7.02
C ARG A 74 6.83 2.29 7.98
N GLN A 75 5.57 2.05 7.67
CA GLN A 75 4.45 2.47 8.52
C GLN A 75 3.55 1.28 8.80
N GLU A 76 2.94 1.30 9.97
CA GLU A 76 1.92 0.35 10.37
C GLU A 76 0.78 1.11 11.02
N LYS A 77 -0.44 0.77 10.63
CA LYS A 77 -1.65 1.46 11.06
C LYS A 77 -2.74 0.46 11.37
N GLU A 78 -3.47 0.72 12.45
CA GLU A 78 -4.64 -0.06 12.85
C GLU A 78 -5.78 0.90 13.21
N HIS A 79 -6.96 0.69 12.63
CA HIS A 79 -8.17 1.49 12.91
C HIS A 79 -7.96 3.01 12.79
N GLY A 80 -7.10 3.47 11.88
CA GLY A 80 -6.84 4.91 11.72
C GLY A 80 -5.62 5.43 12.49
N THR A 81 -5.05 4.64 13.40
CA THR A 81 -3.96 5.04 14.29
C THR A 81 -2.64 4.44 13.84
N TYR A 82 -1.60 5.28 13.72
CA TYR A 82 -0.25 4.81 13.42
C TYR A 82 0.33 4.10 14.64
N LEU A 83 0.68 2.84 14.47
CA LEU A 83 1.38 2.01 15.45
C LEU A 83 2.90 2.10 15.25
N VAL A 84 3.34 2.18 13.99
CA VAL A 84 4.74 2.31 13.59
C VAL A 84 4.87 3.39 12.52
N ASP A 85 5.90 4.22 12.65
CA ASP A 85 6.32 5.20 11.66
C ASP A 85 7.85 5.32 11.72
N GLU A 86 8.52 4.58 10.85
CA GLU A 86 9.97 4.46 10.80
C GLU A 86 10.51 4.92 9.46
N SER A 87 11.62 5.65 9.50
CA SER A 87 12.36 6.09 8.32
C SER A 87 13.84 5.76 8.46
N GLU A 88 14.41 5.15 7.42
CA GLU A 88 15.83 4.80 7.32
C GLU A 88 16.41 5.46 6.07
N THR A 89 17.58 6.11 6.19
CA THR A 89 18.28 6.72 5.05
C THR A 89 19.61 6.03 4.86
N HIS A 90 19.90 5.63 3.62
CA HIS A 90 21.18 5.05 3.21
C HIS A 90 22.00 6.09 2.46
N ASP A 91 23.28 6.23 2.81
CA ASP A 91 24.23 7.18 2.19
C ASP A 91 24.62 6.84 0.73
N ARG A 92 23.98 5.82 0.15
CA ARG A 92 24.17 5.41 -1.24
C ARG A 92 22.84 4.98 -1.84
N PRO A 93 22.70 5.04 -3.18
CA PRO A 93 21.57 4.41 -3.86
C PRO A 93 21.54 2.90 -3.60
N MET A 94 20.34 2.40 -3.28
CA MET A 94 20.06 0.97 -3.29
C MET A 94 19.94 0.45 -4.72
N THR A 95 20.49 -0.74 -4.95
CA THR A 95 20.33 -1.46 -6.21
C THR A 95 18.97 -2.14 -6.29
N THR A 96 18.50 -2.44 -7.50
CA THR A 96 17.22 -3.13 -7.69
C THR A 96 17.13 -4.46 -6.92
N GLY A 97 18.23 -5.21 -6.84
CA GLY A 97 18.27 -6.46 -6.07
C GLY A 97 18.12 -6.26 -4.56
N GLU A 98 18.71 -5.19 -4.02
CA GLU A 98 18.56 -4.82 -2.60
C GLU A 98 17.13 -4.36 -2.29
N ILE A 99 16.51 -3.60 -3.20
CA ILE A 99 15.12 -3.18 -3.08
C ILE A 99 14.20 -4.40 -3.05
N ASP A 100 14.38 -5.34 -3.98
CA ASP A 100 13.55 -6.54 -4.07
C ASP A 100 13.74 -7.46 -2.85
N ALA A 101 14.96 -7.57 -2.35
CA ALA A 101 15.26 -8.30 -1.11
C ALA A 101 14.57 -7.64 0.09
N ALA A 102 14.72 -6.32 0.26
CA ALA A 102 14.11 -5.59 1.37
C ALA A 102 12.57 -5.68 1.37
N ILE A 103 11.94 -5.63 0.20
CA ILE A 103 10.49 -5.83 0.05
C ILE A 103 10.09 -7.25 0.42
N THR A 104 10.84 -8.24 -0.06
CA THR A 104 10.57 -9.65 0.23
C THR A 104 10.64 -9.91 1.74
N ASP A 105 11.69 -9.40 2.39
CA ASP A 105 11.86 -9.51 3.83
C ASP A 105 10.74 -8.82 4.60
N TYR A 106 10.35 -7.61 4.17
CA TYR A 106 9.24 -6.88 4.77
C TYR A 106 7.91 -7.64 4.65
N VAL A 107 7.56 -8.09 3.45
CA VAL A 107 6.34 -8.88 3.20
C VAL A 107 6.32 -10.15 4.03
N ASN A 108 7.44 -10.87 4.12
CA ASN A 108 7.56 -12.08 4.92
C ASN A 108 7.42 -11.79 6.43
N SER A 109 7.99 -10.68 6.90
CA SER A 109 7.83 -10.23 8.29
C SER A 109 6.36 -9.94 8.61
N VAL A 110 5.63 -9.28 7.69
CA VAL A 110 4.21 -8.95 7.85
C VAL A 110 3.37 -10.22 7.83
N LYS A 111 3.59 -11.14 6.88
CA LYS A 111 2.91 -12.44 6.86
C LYS A 111 3.09 -13.23 8.15
N THR A 112 4.31 -13.24 8.70
CA THR A 112 4.61 -13.92 9.96
C THR A 112 3.86 -13.30 11.14
N ARG A 113 3.81 -11.96 11.20
CA ARG A 113 3.07 -11.23 12.24
C ARG A 113 1.56 -11.42 12.12
N ALA A 114 1.02 -11.29 10.91
CA ALA A 114 -0.40 -11.45 10.60
C ALA A 114 -0.94 -12.87 10.85
N THR A 115 -0.07 -13.89 10.87
CA THR A 115 -0.46 -15.28 11.15
C THR A 115 -0.40 -15.61 12.66
N LYS A 116 0.32 -14.81 13.45
CA LYS A 116 0.55 -15.07 14.89
C LYS A 116 -0.52 -14.46 15.79
N GLU A 117 -1.29 -13.49 15.29
CA GLU A 117 -2.40 -12.83 15.98
C GLU A 117 -3.70 -13.64 15.86
#